data_AF-R9LUQ4-F1
#
_entry.id   AF-R9LUQ4-F1
#
_cell.length_a   1.000
_cell.length_b   1.000
_cell.length_c   1.000
_cell.angle_alpha   90.00
_cell.angle_beta   90.00
_cell.angle_gamma   90.00
#
_symmetry.space_group_name_H-M   'P 1'
#
loop_
_entity.id
_entity.type
_entity.pdbx_description
1 polymer ?
#
loop_
_entity_poly.entity_id
_entity_poly.type
_entity_poly.pdbx_seq_one_letter_code
_entity_poly.pdbx_strand_id
1 'polypeptide(L)'
;MKKGRLLLLTFITSLFLVTTSLAASVDFENAYGQGQKDEVIYNTIQFDYCVVTGLTDQEADDVFAKLDEYDQSTTELVEDAFPDCNSTNDLEGTILYLQSNYESAKNAMTGHEEELDAYLLFNSIEYYKDNYDCIEQRVEDAQTASATASNGSTVATVKIFSDGSGDNTIGSSGHAINTGTHAWIVVENTSNRTIMVGKRTLPAGKQITLGTWGNKSEHTGLWYNLESYFIKTNSAYSKRVSTNYNIDSSGLDTLNTYILRHDYWNAADNCSAFASGAWNQISPNKISAGIICTPYNLAHNIQQTNYTSRAAVKYHDRVYYSQLNANPALSAVYVSTNYDR
;
A
#
# COMPACT_ATOMS: atom_id res chain seq x y z
N MET A 1 -30.77 11.78 66.04
CA MET A 1 -31.50 11.86 64.75
C MET A 1 -30.51 12.17 63.63
N LYS A 2 -30.65 11.45 62.52
CA LYS A 2 -29.67 11.23 61.44
C LYS A 2 -29.26 12.51 60.69
N LYS A 3 -27.96 12.66 60.39
CA LYS A 3 -27.46 13.33 59.18
C LYS A 3 -26.47 12.39 58.51
N GLY A 4 -26.93 11.71 57.46
CA GLY A 4 -26.12 10.81 56.65
C GLY A 4 -25.17 11.63 55.77
N ARG A 5 -23.89 11.27 55.80
CA ARG A 5 -22.88 11.75 54.84
C ARG A 5 -22.98 10.93 53.56
N LEU A 6 -23.07 11.64 52.45
CA LEU A 6 -23.00 11.14 51.08
C LEU A 6 -21.57 10.64 50.82
N LEU A 7 -21.41 9.34 50.58
CA LEU A 7 -20.14 8.75 50.13
C LEU A 7 -20.19 8.68 48.60
N LEU A 8 -19.31 9.44 47.94
CA LEU A 8 -19.09 9.41 46.50
C LEU A 8 -18.31 8.13 46.17
N LEU A 9 -18.94 7.21 45.43
CA LEU A 9 -18.33 5.96 45.00
C LEU A 9 -17.65 6.19 43.64
N THR A 10 -16.35 6.48 43.65
CA THR A 10 -15.55 6.55 42.43
C THR A 10 -15.20 5.12 42.00
N PHE A 11 -15.84 4.61 40.96
CA PHE A 11 -15.44 3.36 40.31
C PHE A 11 -14.15 3.63 39.52
N ILE A 12 -13.02 3.16 40.02
CA ILE A 12 -11.81 2.97 39.21
C ILE A 12 -11.82 1.51 38.76
N THR A 13 -12.33 1.27 37.56
CA THR A 13 -12.13 -0.01 36.86
C THR A 13 -10.72 -0.01 36.27
N SER A 14 -9.78 -0.63 36.98
CA SER A 14 -8.47 -0.98 36.44
C SER A 14 -8.65 -2.12 35.43
N LEU A 15 -8.66 -1.79 34.14
CA LEU A 15 -8.55 -2.77 33.06
C LEU A 15 -7.09 -3.21 32.97
N PHE A 16 -6.80 -4.41 33.47
CA PHE A 16 -5.54 -5.11 33.21
C PHE A 16 -5.51 -5.47 31.70
N LEU A 17 -4.69 -4.77 30.92
CA LEU A 17 -4.26 -5.28 29.62
C LEU A 17 -3.33 -6.47 29.88
N VAL A 18 -3.84 -7.67 29.62
CA VAL A 18 -3.03 -8.87 29.44
C VAL A 18 -2.51 -8.82 28.01
N THR A 19 -1.21 -8.54 27.86
CA THR A 19 -0.49 -8.67 26.60
C THR A 19 -0.21 -10.15 26.34
N THR A 20 -1.07 -10.80 25.55
CA THR A 20 -0.73 -12.06 24.88
C THR A 20 -0.74 -11.82 23.38
N SER A 21 0.45 -11.66 22.81
CA SER A 21 0.70 -11.71 21.38
C SER A 21 0.49 -13.14 20.88
N LEU A 22 -0.74 -13.44 20.46
CA LEU A 22 -0.99 -14.33 19.35
C LEU A 22 -1.95 -13.56 18.45
N ALA A 23 -1.49 -13.11 17.29
CA ALA A 23 -2.38 -12.74 16.21
C ALA A 23 -3.14 -14.02 15.85
N ALA A 24 -4.32 -14.20 16.44
CA ALA A 24 -5.30 -15.11 15.86
C ALA A 24 -5.71 -14.45 14.55
N SER A 25 -5.39 -15.10 13.42
CA SER A 25 -5.95 -14.72 12.12
C SER A 25 -7.45 -14.64 12.30
N VAL A 26 -8.03 -13.46 12.11
CA VAL A 26 -9.47 -13.30 12.17
C VAL A 26 -10.01 -13.98 10.93
N ASP A 27 -10.68 -15.11 11.10
CA ASP A 27 -11.43 -15.77 10.01
C ASP A 27 -12.60 -14.84 9.64
N PHE A 28 -12.32 -13.91 8.72
CA PHE A 28 -13.16 -12.76 8.43
C PHE A 28 -14.42 -13.17 7.66
N GLU A 29 -14.30 -14.19 6.82
CA GLU A 29 -15.39 -14.76 6.03
C GLU A 29 -16.57 -15.16 6.94
N ASN A 30 -16.25 -15.67 8.15
CA ASN A 30 -17.20 -16.14 9.16
C ASN A 30 -17.48 -15.13 10.30
N ALA A 31 -16.67 -14.08 10.45
CA ALA A 31 -16.77 -13.15 11.58
C ALA A 31 -17.76 -11.99 11.38
N TYR A 32 -18.15 -11.69 10.14
CA TYR A 32 -18.91 -10.47 9.81
C TYR A 32 -20.09 -10.72 8.87
N GLY A 33 -21.23 -10.04 9.11
CA GLY A 33 -22.34 -9.98 8.16
C GLY A 33 -22.02 -9.07 6.97
N GLN A 34 -22.79 -9.18 5.87
CA GLN A 34 -22.47 -8.47 4.60
C GLN A 34 -22.21 -6.97 4.77
N GLY A 35 -23.09 -6.23 5.45
CA GLY A 35 -22.90 -4.78 5.67
C GLY A 35 -21.67 -4.43 6.52
N GLN A 36 -21.19 -5.36 7.37
CA GLN A 36 -19.95 -5.16 8.12
C GLN A 36 -18.70 -5.42 7.25
N LYS A 37 -18.80 -6.25 6.20
CA LYS A 37 -17.70 -6.47 5.25
C LYS A 37 -17.48 -5.23 4.39
N ASP A 38 -18.54 -4.58 3.94
CA ASP A 38 -18.49 -3.36 3.13
C ASP A 38 -17.87 -2.21 3.92
N GLU A 39 -18.25 -2.03 5.19
CA GLU A 39 -17.64 -1.05 6.09
C GLU A 39 -16.14 -1.29 6.30
N VAL A 40 -15.72 -2.56 6.44
CA VAL A 40 -14.29 -2.91 6.59
C VAL A 40 -13.51 -2.59 5.33
N ILE A 41 -14.06 -2.93 4.16
CA ILE A 41 -13.45 -2.60 2.87
C ILE A 41 -13.32 -1.09 2.75
N TYR A 42 -14.41 -0.35 2.98
CA TYR A 42 -14.44 1.11 2.95
C TYR A 42 -13.36 1.71 3.84
N ASN A 43 -13.33 1.35 5.13
CA ASN A 43 -12.34 1.84 6.08
C ASN A 43 -10.89 1.52 5.66
N THR A 44 -10.69 0.43 4.92
CA THR A 44 -9.37 0.03 4.41
C THR A 44 -8.94 0.87 3.21
N ILE A 45 -9.88 1.28 2.35
CA ILE A 45 -9.58 2.02 1.11
C ILE A 45 -9.88 3.52 1.20
N GLN A 46 -10.50 4.00 2.29
CA GLN A 46 -10.96 5.39 2.46
C GLN A 46 -9.86 6.39 2.14
N PHE A 47 -8.64 6.16 2.66
CA PHE A 47 -7.51 7.04 2.39
C PHE A 47 -7.19 7.14 0.90
N ASP A 48 -7.14 6.01 0.19
CA ASP A 48 -6.86 6.00 -1.24
C ASP A 48 -8.01 6.61 -2.04
N TYR A 49 -9.26 6.37 -1.62
CA TYR A 49 -10.46 6.97 -2.19
C TYR A 49 -10.44 8.50 -2.07
N CYS A 50 -10.22 9.05 -0.87
CA CYS A 50 -10.09 10.49 -0.65
C CYS A 50 -8.95 11.11 -1.48
N VAL A 51 -7.83 10.41 -1.63
CA VAL A 51 -6.71 10.89 -2.46
C VAL A 51 -7.09 10.95 -3.95
N VAL A 52 -7.86 9.98 -4.44
CA VAL A 52 -8.33 9.96 -5.84
C VAL A 52 -9.40 11.02 -6.09
N THR A 53 -10.35 11.19 -5.18
CA THR A 53 -11.51 12.07 -5.38
C THR A 53 -11.30 13.52 -4.96
N GLY A 54 -10.31 13.75 -4.09
CA GLY A 54 -10.07 15.03 -3.44
C GLY A 54 -11.06 15.35 -2.32
N LEU A 55 -11.92 14.40 -1.95
CA LEU A 55 -12.84 14.54 -0.83
C LEU A 55 -12.10 14.56 0.52
N THR A 56 -12.70 15.22 1.49
CA THR A 56 -12.34 15.07 2.90
C THR A 56 -12.87 13.74 3.44
N ASP A 57 -12.31 13.27 4.56
CA ASP A 57 -12.78 12.04 5.22
C ASP A 57 -14.30 12.08 5.52
N GLN A 58 -14.81 13.25 5.95
CA GLN A 58 -16.24 13.42 6.23
C GLN A 58 -17.11 13.35 4.97
N GLU A 59 -16.67 13.95 3.87
CA GLU A 59 -17.41 13.87 2.60
C GLU A 59 -17.40 12.43 2.06
N ALA A 60 -16.29 11.70 2.21
CA ALA A 60 -16.23 10.28 1.88
C ALA A 60 -17.18 9.44 2.76
N ASP A 61 -17.26 9.74 4.06
CA ASP A 61 -18.19 9.08 4.98
C ASP A 61 -19.65 9.33 4.59
N ASP A 62 -19.95 10.56 4.16
CA ASP A 62 -21.29 10.93 3.69
C ASP A 62 -21.67 10.21 2.39
N VAL A 63 -20.71 9.99 1.47
CA VAL A 63 -20.92 9.17 0.26
C VAL A 63 -21.16 7.70 0.65
N PHE A 64 -20.32 7.14 1.52
CA PHE A 64 -20.47 5.76 1.98
C PHE A 64 -21.83 5.52 2.67
N ALA A 65 -22.27 6.44 3.53
CA ALA A 65 -23.54 6.34 4.24
C ALA A 65 -24.77 6.36 3.31
N LYS A 66 -24.63 6.90 2.09
CA LYS A 66 -25.68 6.95 1.07
C LYS A 66 -25.58 5.81 0.05
N LEU A 67 -24.62 4.90 0.14
CA LEU A 67 -24.47 3.82 -0.84
C LEU A 67 -25.69 2.88 -0.91
N ASP A 68 -26.51 2.79 0.14
CA ASP A 68 -27.78 2.04 0.08
C ASP A 68 -28.80 2.68 -0.88
N GLU A 69 -28.61 3.95 -1.25
CA GLU A 69 -29.40 4.67 -2.27
C GLU A 69 -28.79 4.51 -3.67
N TYR A 70 -27.61 3.89 -3.81
CA TYR A 70 -26.97 3.62 -5.09
C TYR A 70 -27.84 2.68 -5.93
N ASP A 71 -28.14 3.09 -7.16
CA ASP A 71 -28.94 2.29 -8.07
C ASP A 71 -28.40 2.32 -9.51
N GLN A 72 -29.10 1.60 -10.38
CA GLN A 72 -28.73 1.48 -11.79
C GLN A 72 -28.73 2.83 -12.52
N SER A 73 -29.52 3.82 -12.08
CA SER A 73 -29.55 5.14 -12.72
C SER A 73 -28.24 5.91 -12.51
N THR A 74 -27.56 5.72 -11.37
CA THR A 74 -26.21 6.24 -11.13
C THR A 74 -25.20 5.62 -12.09
N THR A 75 -25.30 4.31 -12.31
CA THR A 75 -24.44 3.59 -13.28
C THR A 75 -24.64 4.13 -14.70
N GLU A 76 -25.89 4.19 -15.16
CA GLU A 76 -26.23 4.68 -16.50
C GLU A 76 -25.76 6.12 -16.71
N LEU A 77 -25.92 6.98 -15.71
CA LEU A 77 -25.49 8.38 -15.78
C LEU A 77 -23.96 8.51 -15.98
N VAL A 78 -23.17 7.76 -15.21
CA VAL A 78 -21.70 7.82 -15.29
C VAL A 78 -21.20 7.20 -16.60
N GLU A 79 -21.73 6.06 -17.00
CA GLU A 79 -21.35 5.40 -18.25
C GLU A 79 -21.76 6.22 -19.49
N ASP A 80 -22.91 6.91 -19.47
CA ASP A 80 -23.31 7.80 -20.55
C ASP A 80 -22.42 9.05 -20.63
N ALA A 81 -22.04 9.62 -19.48
CA ALA A 81 -21.16 10.79 -19.42
C ALA A 81 -19.71 10.44 -19.77
N PHE A 82 -19.29 9.20 -19.51
CA PHE A 82 -17.90 8.76 -19.62
C PHE A 82 -17.78 7.35 -20.22
N PRO A 83 -18.22 7.11 -21.46
CA PRO A 83 -18.37 5.77 -22.04
C PRO A 83 -17.07 4.96 -22.13
N ASP A 84 -15.92 5.63 -22.13
CA ASP A 84 -14.62 4.98 -22.11
C ASP A 84 -14.33 4.26 -20.78
N CYS A 85 -15.02 4.60 -19.68
CA CYS A 85 -14.88 3.91 -18.39
C CYS A 85 -15.39 2.47 -18.44
N ASN A 86 -16.37 2.16 -19.27
CA ASN A 86 -16.91 0.80 -19.45
C ASN A 86 -16.28 0.07 -20.66
N SER A 87 -15.18 0.59 -21.21
CA SER A 87 -14.54 0.00 -22.39
C SER A 87 -13.97 -1.41 -22.16
N THR A 88 -13.84 -1.84 -20.90
CA THR A 88 -13.26 -3.13 -20.51
C THR A 88 -14.31 -4.20 -20.20
N ASN A 89 -15.58 -3.82 -19.98
CA ASN A 89 -16.64 -4.67 -19.41
C ASN A 89 -16.21 -5.40 -18.12
N ASP A 90 -15.22 -4.87 -17.39
CA ASP A 90 -14.78 -5.40 -16.11
C ASP A 90 -14.58 -4.29 -15.08
N LEU A 91 -14.70 -4.70 -13.82
CA LEU A 91 -14.69 -3.79 -12.68
C LEU A 91 -13.31 -3.15 -12.46
N GLU A 92 -12.25 -3.95 -12.64
CA GLU A 92 -10.86 -3.51 -12.50
C GLU A 92 -10.53 -2.39 -13.49
N GLY A 93 -10.83 -2.58 -14.77
CA GLY A 93 -10.56 -1.60 -15.83
C GLY A 93 -11.34 -0.31 -15.63
N THR A 94 -12.61 -0.42 -15.20
CA THR A 94 -13.47 0.73 -14.89
C THR A 94 -12.85 1.61 -13.78
N ILE A 95 -12.46 0.99 -12.66
CA ILE A 95 -11.86 1.70 -11.53
C ILE A 95 -10.50 2.30 -11.93
N LEU A 96 -9.65 1.52 -12.61
CA LEU A 96 -8.33 1.97 -13.06
C LEU A 96 -8.43 3.18 -13.99
N TYR A 97 -9.42 3.17 -14.90
CA TYR A 97 -9.64 4.27 -15.82
C TYR A 97 -10.14 5.52 -15.08
N LEU A 98 -11.17 5.38 -14.22
CA LEU A 98 -11.72 6.50 -13.47
C LEU A 98 -10.69 7.11 -12.51
N GLN A 99 -9.95 6.31 -11.73
CA GLN A 99 -8.96 6.85 -10.80
C GLN A 99 -7.82 7.60 -11.50
N SER A 100 -7.49 7.26 -12.76
CA SER A 100 -6.50 7.97 -13.56
C SER A 100 -7.05 9.21 -14.27
N ASN A 101 -8.36 9.34 -14.40
CA ASN A 101 -9.03 10.42 -15.13
C ASN A 101 -10.07 11.16 -14.28
N TYR A 102 -10.00 11.03 -12.95
CA TYR A 102 -11.08 11.42 -12.04
C TYR A 102 -11.46 12.89 -12.19
N GLU A 103 -10.47 13.77 -12.23
CA GLU A 103 -10.68 15.21 -12.46
C GLU A 103 -11.38 15.49 -13.80
N SER A 104 -11.08 14.72 -14.85
CA SER A 104 -11.77 14.89 -16.15
C SER A 104 -13.21 14.39 -16.09
N ALA A 105 -13.45 13.27 -15.43
CA ALA A 105 -14.79 12.74 -15.20
C ALA A 105 -15.64 13.71 -14.35
N LYS A 106 -15.07 14.25 -13.26
CA LYS A 106 -15.70 15.25 -12.39
C LYS A 106 -16.09 16.52 -13.16
N ASN A 107 -15.21 17.00 -14.04
CA ASN A 107 -15.52 18.13 -14.91
C ASN A 107 -16.63 17.82 -15.93
N ALA A 108 -16.70 16.58 -16.45
CA ALA A 108 -17.76 16.16 -17.36
C ALA A 108 -19.11 16.00 -16.64
N MET A 109 -19.08 15.62 -15.36
CA MET A 109 -20.24 15.39 -14.50
C MET A 109 -20.51 16.57 -13.56
N THR A 110 -20.29 17.80 -14.01
CA THR A 110 -20.59 18.99 -13.19
C THR A 110 -22.08 19.04 -12.84
N GLY A 111 -22.39 19.10 -11.55
CA GLY A 111 -23.76 19.01 -11.01
C GLY A 111 -24.22 17.58 -10.70
N HIS A 112 -23.37 16.58 -10.96
CA HIS A 112 -23.58 15.15 -10.69
C HIS A 112 -22.33 14.52 -10.06
N GLU A 113 -21.57 15.31 -9.29
CA GLU A 113 -20.32 14.85 -8.68
C GLU A 113 -20.58 13.78 -7.60
N GLU A 114 -21.68 13.88 -6.85
CA GLU A 114 -22.05 12.87 -5.83
C GLU A 114 -22.30 11.50 -6.47
N GLU A 115 -22.93 11.45 -7.65
CA GLU A 115 -23.14 10.22 -8.42
C GLU A 115 -21.84 9.61 -8.91
N LEU A 116 -20.87 10.43 -9.36
CA LEU A 116 -19.55 9.96 -9.77
C LEU A 116 -18.75 9.41 -8.57
N ASP A 117 -18.76 10.13 -7.45
CA ASP A 117 -18.12 9.73 -6.19
C ASP A 117 -18.70 8.36 -5.73
N ALA A 118 -20.03 8.25 -5.67
CA ALA A 118 -20.73 7.02 -5.30
C ALA A 118 -20.44 5.85 -6.27
N TYR A 119 -20.41 6.11 -7.57
CA TYR A 119 -20.07 5.11 -8.58
C TYR A 119 -18.67 4.56 -8.40
N LEU A 120 -17.67 5.43 -8.22
CA LEU A 120 -16.30 4.98 -7.99
C LEU A 120 -16.21 4.17 -6.70
N LEU A 121 -16.84 4.63 -5.62
CA LEU A 121 -16.79 3.95 -4.33
C LEU A 121 -17.48 2.58 -4.36
N PHE A 122 -18.69 2.51 -4.92
CA PHE A 122 -19.45 1.26 -5.05
C PHE A 122 -18.65 0.21 -5.82
N ASN A 123 -18.16 0.56 -7.01
CA ASN A 123 -17.37 -0.35 -7.84
C ASN A 123 -16.08 -0.79 -7.13
N SER A 124 -15.45 0.12 -6.39
CA SER A 124 -14.26 -0.18 -5.61
C SER A 124 -14.53 -1.19 -4.49
N ILE A 125 -15.66 -1.06 -3.78
CA ILE A 125 -16.07 -2.01 -2.76
C ILE A 125 -16.34 -3.38 -3.38
N GLU A 126 -17.06 -3.44 -4.50
CA GLU A 126 -17.33 -4.69 -5.22
C GLU A 126 -16.01 -5.37 -5.67
N TYR A 127 -15.02 -4.60 -6.13
CA TYR A 127 -13.73 -5.15 -6.56
C TYR A 127 -13.01 -5.85 -5.39
N TYR A 128 -13.06 -5.24 -4.21
CA TYR A 128 -12.41 -5.78 -3.02
C TYR A 128 -13.23 -6.89 -2.33
N LYS A 129 -14.52 -7.05 -2.64
CA LYS A 129 -15.28 -8.26 -2.28
C LYS A 129 -14.72 -9.49 -3.00
N ASP A 130 -14.36 -9.34 -4.27
CA ASP A 130 -13.73 -10.41 -5.06
C ASP A 130 -12.24 -10.63 -4.72
N ASN A 131 -11.62 -9.70 -4.00
CA ASN A 131 -10.22 -9.74 -3.59
C ASN A 131 -10.06 -9.68 -2.06
N TYR A 132 -10.99 -10.27 -1.31
CA TYR A 132 -11.12 -10.03 0.12
C TYR A 132 -9.86 -10.34 0.96
N ASP A 133 -9.11 -11.37 0.58
CA ASP A 133 -7.86 -11.77 1.25
C ASP A 133 -6.86 -10.59 1.39
N CYS A 134 -6.80 -9.68 0.41
CA CYS A 134 -5.91 -8.52 0.51
C CYS A 134 -6.39 -7.50 1.56
N ILE A 135 -7.70 -7.39 1.76
CA ILE A 135 -8.29 -6.52 2.77
C ILE A 135 -8.01 -7.09 4.17
N GLU A 136 -8.17 -8.40 4.36
CA GLU A 136 -7.82 -9.06 5.62
C GLU A 136 -6.38 -8.78 6.01
N GLN A 137 -5.44 -8.96 5.07
CA GLN A 137 -4.03 -8.69 5.33
C GLN A 137 -3.79 -7.22 5.73
N ARG A 138 -4.38 -6.26 5.01
CA ARG A 138 -4.24 -4.82 5.31
C ARG A 138 -4.82 -4.45 6.67
N VAL A 139 -5.95 -5.06 7.06
CA VAL A 139 -6.54 -4.89 8.39
C VAL A 139 -5.60 -5.39 9.47
N GLU A 140 -5.06 -6.60 9.32
CA GLU A 140 -4.12 -7.15 10.29
C GLU A 140 -2.81 -6.34 10.35
N ASP A 141 -2.34 -5.80 9.23
CA ASP A 141 -1.18 -4.88 9.21
C ASP A 141 -1.49 -3.59 9.98
N ALA A 142 -2.66 -2.99 9.78
CA ALA A 142 -3.07 -1.79 10.51
C ALA A 142 -3.18 -2.03 12.02
N GLN A 143 -3.60 -3.22 12.45
CA GLN A 143 -3.67 -3.62 13.86
C GLN A 143 -2.31 -3.88 14.50
N THR A 144 -1.35 -4.37 13.70
CA THR A 144 0.02 -4.68 14.17
C THR A 144 0.98 -3.50 14.02
N ALA A 145 0.59 -2.47 13.27
CA ALA A 145 1.25 -1.18 13.21
C ALA A 145 1.34 -0.59 14.62
N SER A 146 2.47 -0.82 15.29
CA SER A 146 2.72 -0.19 16.58
C SER A 146 2.92 1.29 16.33
N ALA A 147 1.89 2.09 16.61
CA ALA A 147 1.94 3.55 16.58
C ALA A 147 3.07 4.02 17.48
N THR A 148 4.25 4.18 16.91
CA THR A 148 5.46 4.54 17.64
C THR A 148 5.87 5.92 17.19
N ALA A 149 5.57 6.90 18.03
CA ALA A 149 6.21 8.20 17.96
C ALA A 149 7.72 7.97 18.04
N SER A 150 8.48 8.47 17.05
CA SER A 150 9.93 8.30 17.02
C SER A 150 10.53 8.98 18.26
N ASN A 151 11.03 8.18 19.19
CA ASN A 151 11.66 8.65 20.42
C ASN A 151 13.13 8.21 20.52
N GLY A 152 13.61 7.45 19.53
CA GLY A 152 14.99 6.98 19.44
C GLY A 152 15.85 7.73 18.42
N SER A 153 17.16 7.46 18.47
CA SER A 153 18.06 7.87 17.39
C SER A 153 17.73 7.12 16.10
N THR A 154 17.81 7.82 14.96
CA THR A 154 17.64 7.21 13.63
C THR A 154 18.60 6.03 13.45
N VAL A 155 18.08 4.92 12.96
CA VAL A 155 18.86 3.72 12.62
C VAL A 155 18.88 3.43 11.12
N ALA A 156 17.86 3.88 10.40
CA ALA A 156 17.75 3.71 8.96
C ALA A 156 17.01 4.87 8.30
N THR A 157 17.30 5.09 7.02
CA THR A 157 16.49 5.90 6.11
C THR A 157 15.78 4.96 5.15
N VAL A 158 14.45 5.05 5.08
CA VAL A 158 13.63 4.29 4.14
C VAL A 158 13.24 5.22 3.01
N LYS A 159 13.39 4.75 1.77
CA LYS A 159 12.98 5.47 0.56
C LYS A 159 11.95 4.62 -0.16
N ILE A 160 10.80 5.20 -0.46
CA ILE A 160 9.84 4.58 -1.36
C ILE A 160 10.16 5.05 -2.79
N PHE A 161 10.12 4.12 -3.74
CA PHE A 161 10.35 4.37 -5.15
C PHE A 161 9.15 3.90 -5.97
N SER A 162 8.86 4.65 -7.02
CA SER A 162 8.01 4.18 -8.10
C SER A 162 8.53 4.68 -9.44
N ASP A 163 8.57 3.81 -10.45
CA ASP A 163 8.64 4.22 -11.84
C ASP A 163 7.25 4.09 -12.47
N GLY A 164 6.53 5.21 -12.47
CA GLY A 164 5.22 5.34 -13.10
C GLY A 164 5.26 5.44 -14.62
N SER A 165 6.44 5.37 -15.24
CA SER A 165 6.51 5.27 -16.70
C SER A 165 6.08 3.88 -17.12
N GLY A 166 5.15 3.81 -18.06
CA GLY A 166 4.84 2.63 -18.82
C GLY A 166 4.53 3.15 -20.22
N ASP A 167 5.15 2.55 -21.24
CA ASP A 167 4.54 2.61 -22.56
C ASP A 167 3.24 1.77 -22.46
N ASN A 168 2.24 2.08 -23.29
CA ASN A 168 0.91 1.45 -23.36
C ASN A 168 0.95 -0.06 -23.70
N THR A 169 1.72 -0.83 -22.97
CA THR A 169 1.96 -2.26 -23.11
C THR A 169 1.62 -2.90 -21.80
N ILE A 170 0.31 -3.13 -21.63
CA ILE A 170 -0.24 -4.30 -20.96
C ILE A 170 0.45 -4.58 -19.62
N GLY A 171 0.00 -3.86 -18.59
CA GLY A 171 -0.12 -4.50 -17.27
C GLY A 171 -0.92 -5.80 -17.43
N SER A 172 -0.80 -6.74 -16.50
CA SER A 172 -1.41 -8.09 -16.58
C SER A 172 -2.93 -8.14 -16.89
N SER A 173 -3.61 -6.99 -17.00
CA SER A 173 -5.02 -6.82 -17.34
C SER A 173 -5.33 -6.61 -18.84
N GLY A 174 -4.36 -6.43 -19.75
CA GLY A 174 -4.66 -6.34 -21.20
C GLY A 174 -5.13 -4.97 -21.71
N HIS A 175 -5.13 -3.94 -20.86
CA HIS A 175 -5.75 -2.64 -21.12
C HIS A 175 -4.78 -1.53 -21.60
N ALA A 176 -5.29 -0.55 -22.35
CA ALA A 176 -4.55 0.63 -22.83
C ALA A 176 -4.43 1.74 -21.76
N ILE A 177 -4.19 1.34 -20.51
CA ILE A 177 -4.02 2.20 -19.35
C ILE A 177 -2.58 2.08 -18.84
N ASN A 178 -1.94 3.22 -18.54
CA ASN A 178 -0.58 3.19 -18.01
C ASN A 178 -0.63 2.86 -16.52
N THR A 179 -0.41 1.59 -16.17
CA THR A 179 -0.25 1.15 -14.78
C THR A 179 1.14 1.49 -14.22
N GLY A 180 2.07 1.98 -15.05
CA GLY A 180 3.47 2.19 -14.72
C GLY A 180 4.28 0.88 -14.74
N THR A 181 5.58 0.97 -14.41
CA THR A 181 6.53 -0.15 -14.56
C THR A 181 6.69 -0.94 -13.27
N HIS A 182 7.11 -0.31 -12.15
CA HIS A 182 7.43 -1.02 -10.90
C HIS A 182 7.51 -0.08 -9.70
N ALA A 183 7.26 -0.61 -8.51
CA ALA A 183 7.39 0.09 -7.23
C ALA A 183 8.12 -0.78 -6.19
N TRP A 184 8.90 -0.14 -5.32
CA TRP A 184 9.70 -0.83 -4.32
C TRP A 184 10.13 0.12 -3.19
N ILE A 185 10.70 -0.44 -2.12
CA ILE A 185 11.36 0.35 -1.06
C ILE A 185 12.87 0.09 -1.04
N VAL A 186 13.62 1.06 -0.52
CA VAL A 186 15.03 0.95 -0.20
C VAL A 186 15.23 1.27 1.26
N VAL A 187 15.88 0.36 1.99
CA VAL A 187 16.31 0.62 3.38
C VAL A 187 17.81 0.88 3.36
N GLU A 188 18.22 2.06 3.81
CA GLU A 188 19.61 2.47 4.00
C GLU A 188 19.93 2.48 5.48
N ASN A 189 20.94 1.71 5.90
CA ASN A 189 21.39 1.68 7.29
C ASN A 189 22.27 2.91 7.58
N THR A 190 21.72 3.88 8.30
CA THR A 190 22.39 5.13 8.69
C THR A 190 23.03 5.05 10.08
N SER A 191 22.87 3.93 10.79
CA SER A 191 23.53 3.67 12.07
C SER A 191 24.98 3.20 11.91
N ASN A 192 25.68 3.10 13.04
CA ASN A 192 27.05 2.56 13.10
C ASN A 192 27.12 1.04 13.38
N ARG A 193 25.97 0.34 13.39
CA ARG A 193 25.89 -1.10 13.67
C ARG A 193 25.23 -1.84 12.51
N THR A 194 25.40 -3.15 12.47
CA THR A 194 24.62 -3.98 11.55
C THR A 194 23.16 -4.05 12.03
N ILE A 195 22.21 -3.91 11.13
CA ILE A 195 20.77 -4.04 11.39
C ILE A 195 20.19 -5.23 10.61
N MET A 196 18.97 -5.64 10.96
CA MET A 196 18.21 -6.65 10.21
C MET A 196 17.11 -5.95 9.41
N VAL A 197 16.99 -6.29 8.14
CA VAL A 197 15.91 -5.84 7.23
C VAL A 197 15.27 -7.07 6.59
N GLY A 198 14.00 -7.33 6.89
CA GLY A 198 13.37 -8.62 6.67
C GLY A 198 14.19 -9.73 7.33
N LYS A 199 14.70 -10.67 6.52
CA LYS A 199 15.61 -11.74 7.00
C LYS A 199 17.08 -11.55 6.56
N ARG A 200 17.48 -10.31 6.23
CA ARG A 200 18.82 -9.99 5.72
C ARG A 200 19.56 -9.07 6.69
N THR A 201 20.85 -9.35 6.89
CA THR A 201 21.73 -8.44 7.63
C THR A 201 22.18 -7.30 6.72
N LEU A 202 22.13 -6.08 7.23
CA LEU A 202 22.51 -4.87 6.52
C LEU A 202 23.61 -4.13 7.30
N PRO A 203 24.88 -4.17 6.84
CA PRO A 203 25.97 -3.44 7.47
C PRO A 203 25.76 -1.91 7.45
N ALA A 204 26.49 -1.20 8.32
CA ALA A 204 26.47 0.27 8.37
C ALA A 204 26.82 0.89 7.00
N GLY A 205 26.07 1.92 6.59
CA GLY A 205 26.27 2.64 5.33
C GLY A 205 25.90 1.85 4.06
N LYS A 206 25.27 0.69 4.20
CA LYS A 206 24.77 -0.12 3.08
C LYS A 206 23.26 0.04 2.94
N GLN A 207 22.75 -0.32 1.76
CA GLN A 207 21.34 -0.32 1.44
C GLN A 207 20.89 -1.63 0.80
N ILE A 208 19.61 -1.94 0.93
CA ILE A 208 18.93 -3.09 0.35
C ILE A 208 17.64 -2.63 -0.32
N THR A 209 17.33 -3.15 -1.51
CA THR A 209 16.02 -2.95 -2.17
C THR A 209 15.09 -4.11 -1.82
N LEU A 210 13.82 -3.81 -1.63
CA LEU A 210 12.76 -4.80 -1.44
C LEU A 210 11.55 -4.45 -2.30
N GLY A 211 11.03 -5.43 -3.03
CA GLY A 211 9.83 -5.29 -3.84
C GLY A 211 9.22 -6.67 -4.15
N THR A 212 7.91 -6.70 -4.36
CA THR A 212 7.20 -7.93 -4.75
C THR A 212 7.10 -8.04 -6.28
N TRP A 213 7.14 -9.26 -6.79
CA TRP A 213 7.14 -9.54 -8.23
C TRP A 213 6.22 -10.69 -8.59
N GLY A 214 5.39 -10.50 -9.62
CA GLY A 214 4.47 -11.51 -10.16
C GLY A 214 5.01 -12.34 -11.34
N ASN A 215 6.10 -11.90 -11.96
CA ASN A 215 6.54 -12.37 -13.28
C ASN A 215 8.03 -12.81 -13.30
N LYS A 216 8.49 -13.44 -12.22
CA LYS A 216 9.86 -13.95 -12.09
C LYS A 216 9.83 -15.47 -12.01
N SER A 217 10.71 -16.13 -12.76
CA SER A 217 10.67 -17.59 -12.93
C SER A 217 11.04 -18.39 -11.69
N GLU A 218 11.83 -17.80 -10.77
CA GLU A 218 12.30 -18.49 -9.57
C GLU A 218 11.38 -18.30 -8.37
N HIS A 219 10.60 -17.21 -8.33
CA HIS A 219 9.76 -16.84 -7.19
C HIS A 219 8.72 -15.78 -7.54
N THR A 220 7.50 -15.97 -7.05
CA THR A 220 6.43 -14.98 -7.06
C THR A 220 6.22 -14.48 -5.65
N GLY A 221 6.43 -13.18 -5.40
CA GLY A 221 6.43 -12.61 -4.05
C GLY A 221 7.63 -11.70 -3.82
N LEU A 222 8.17 -11.68 -2.59
CA LEU A 222 9.17 -10.72 -2.15
C LEU A 222 10.59 -11.05 -2.63
N TRP A 223 11.24 -10.04 -3.19
CA TRP A 223 12.65 -10.08 -3.61
C TRP A 223 13.50 -9.07 -2.86
N TYR A 224 14.78 -9.41 -2.69
CA TYR A 224 15.81 -8.56 -2.12
C TYR A 224 16.87 -8.26 -3.18
N ASN A 225 17.24 -6.99 -3.35
CA ASN A 225 18.28 -6.52 -4.28
C ASN A 225 17.98 -6.68 -5.78
N LEU A 226 16.77 -7.10 -6.17
CA LEU A 226 16.44 -7.30 -7.58
C LEU A 226 16.32 -5.97 -8.34
N GLU A 227 15.79 -4.93 -7.71
CA GLU A 227 15.65 -3.60 -8.33
C GLU A 227 17.01 -2.93 -8.51
N SER A 228 17.87 -3.01 -7.48
CA SER A 228 19.25 -2.48 -7.58
C SER A 228 20.07 -3.24 -8.61
N TYR A 229 19.87 -4.55 -8.76
CA TYR A 229 20.42 -5.34 -9.86
C TYR A 229 19.98 -4.78 -11.22
N PHE A 230 18.68 -4.63 -11.47
CA PHE A 230 18.19 -4.15 -12.77
C PHE A 230 18.60 -2.70 -13.09
N ILE A 231 18.65 -1.82 -12.09
CA ILE A 231 19.17 -0.47 -12.27
C ILE A 231 20.64 -0.52 -12.70
N LYS A 232 21.44 -1.38 -12.06
CA LYS A 232 22.88 -1.51 -12.35
C LYS A 232 23.17 -2.17 -13.70
N THR A 233 22.47 -3.26 -14.02
CA THR A 233 22.78 -4.09 -15.20
C THR A 233 22.03 -3.66 -16.45
N ASN A 234 20.81 -3.15 -16.29
CA ASN A 234 19.90 -2.88 -17.42
C ASN A 234 19.57 -1.39 -17.56
N SER A 235 20.12 -0.52 -16.70
CA SER A 235 19.72 0.91 -16.63
C SER A 235 18.21 1.09 -16.44
N ALA A 236 17.57 0.14 -15.74
CA ALA A 236 16.14 0.12 -15.53
C ALA A 236 15.66 1.32 -14.68
N TYR A 237 14.35 1.54 -14.73
CA TYR A 237 13.63 2.54 -13.94
C TYR A 237 14.18 3.96 -14.07
N SER A 238 14.37 4.38 -15.32
CA SER A 238 14.99 5.66 -15.63
C SER A 238 14.09 6.86 -15.35
N LYS A 239 12.77 6.67 -15.14
CA LYS A 239 11.83 7.74 -14.78
C LYS A 239 11.35 7.63 -13.32
N ARG A 240 12.00 6.78 -12.51
CA ARG A 240 11.68 6.60 -11.10
C ARG A 240 11.69 7.93 -10.33
N VAL A 241 10.74 8.05 -9.42
CA VAL A 241 10.65 9.09 -8.39
C VAL A 241 10.74 8.43 -7.01
N SER A 242 11.17 9.20 -6.01
CA SER A 242 11.25 8.71 -4.65
C SER A 242 11.08 9.80 -3.62
N THR A 243 10.62 9.43 -2.42
CA THR A 243 10.73 10.25 -1.21
C THR A 243 11.29 9.40 -0.07
N ASN A 244 11.63 10.02 1.06
CA ASN A 244 12.35 9.34 2.14
C ASN A 244 11.89 9.75 3.53
N TYR A 245 12.01 8.80 4.47
CA TYR A 245 11.70 8.99 5.88
C TYR A 245 12.74 8.29 6.76
N ASN A 246 13.08 8.93 7.88
CA ASN A 246 14.05 8.40 8.84
C ASN A 246 13.31 7.66 9.95
N ILE A 247 13.75 6.44 10.24
CA ILE A 247 13.15 5.58 11.27
C ILE A 247 14.15 5.26 12.38
N ASP A 248 13.62 5.11 13.59
CA ASP A 248 14.37 4.55 14.72
C ASP A 248 14.22 3.01 14.76
N SER A 249 14.68 2.38 15.85
CA SER A 249 14.61 0.92 15.97
C SER A 249 13.17 0.40 15.98
N SER A 250 12.22 1.15 16.56
CA SER A 250 10.82 0.74 16.59
C SER A 250 10.21 0.79 15.20
N GLY A 251 10.46 1.86 14.44
CA GLY A 251 10.04 1.95 13.04
C GLY A 251 10.64 0.83 12.18
N LEU A 252 11.88 0.42 12.46
CA LEU A 252 12.50 -0.72 11.76
C LEU A 252 11.84 -2.06 12.11
N ASP A 253 11.46 -2.27 13.37
CA ASP A 253 10.76 -3.48 13.80
C ASP A 253 9.35 -3.57 13.19
N THR A 254 8.62 -2.45 13.14
CA THR A 254 7.34 -2.33 12.42
C THR A 254 7.50 -2.66 10.94
N LEU A 255 8.49 -2.04 10.26
CA LEU A 255 8.77 -2.32 8.86
C LEU A 255 9.14 -3.79 8.62
N ASN A 256 9.94 -4.39 9.50
CA ASN A 256 10.31 -5.81 9.39
C ASN A 256 9.10 -6.72 9.54
N THR A 257 8.20 -6.42 10.47
CA THR A 257 6.96 -7.19 10.66
C THR A 257 6.13 -7.18 9.38
N TYR A 258 5.98 -6.01 8.75
CA TYR A 258 5.31 -5.89 7.46
C TYR A 258 6.02 -6.71 6.37
N ILE A 259 7.33 -6.50 6.17
CA ILE A 259 8.11 -7.21 5.13
C ILE A 259 7.96 -8.73 5.23
N LEU A 260 7.97 -9.29 6.45
CA LEU A 260 7.93 -10.73 6.68
C LEU A 260 6.57 -11.37 6.40
N ARG A 261 5.49 -10.59 6.37
CA ARG A 261 4.13 -11.06 6.08
C ARG A 261 3.77 -10.93 4.60
N HIS A 262 4.51 -10.09 3.86
CA HIS A 262 4.22 -9.73 2.47
C HIS A 262 5.12 -10.46 1.45
N ASP A 263 5.21 -11.78 1.55
CA ASP A 263 5.91 -12.63 0.57
C ASP A 263 4.93 -13.36 -0.35
N TYR A 264 4.16 -12.58 -1.09
CA TYR A 264 3.20 -13.05 -2.08
C TYR A 264 2.92 -11.93 -3.09
N TRP A 265 2.20 -12.23 -4.17
CA TRP A 265 1.87 -11.25 -5.20
C TRP A 265 0.57 -11.64 -5.92
N ASN A 266 -0.35 -10.70 -6.06
CA ASN A 266 -1.51 -10.78 -6.94
C ASN A 266 -1.85 -9.37 -7.49
N ALA A 267 -2.94 -9.22 -8.25
CA ALA A 267 -3.30 -7.93 -8.84
C ALA A 267 -3.62 -6.85 -7.78
N ALA A 268 -4.32 -7.22 -6.70
CA ALA A 268 -4.67 -6.33 -5.59
C ALA A 268 -3.50 -6.11 -4.61
N ASP A 269 -2.64 -7.11 -4.41
CA ASP A 269 -1.43 -7.06 -3.59
C ASP A 269 -0.17 -7.21 -4.45
N ASN A 270 0.06 -6.15 -5.24
CA ASN A 270 1.17 -6.07 -6.18
C ASN A 270 2.36 -5.26 -5.61
N CYS A 271 3.31 -4.92 -6.49
CA CYS A 271 4.52 -4.17 -6.11
C CYS A 271 4.23 -2.79 -5.48
N SER A 272 3.18 -2.12 -5.93
CA SER A 272 2.77 -0.82 -5.39
C SER A 272 2.05 -0.96 -4.07
N ALA A 273 1.17 -1.95 -3.91
CA ALA A 273 0.52 -2.24 -2.63
C ALA A 273 1.55 -2.55 -1.55
N PHE A 274 2.56 -3.37 -1.88
CA PHE A 274 3.69 -3.64 -0.98
C PHE A 274 4.46 -2.36 -0.62
N ALA A 275 4.83 -1.55 -1.62
CA ALA A 275 5.67 -0.39 -1.40
C ALA A 275 4.95 0.71 -0.59
N SER A 276 3.70 1.04 -0.94
CA SER A 276 2.90 2.03 -0.23
C SER A 276 2.51 1.52 1.17
N GLY A 277 2.13 0.25 1.29
CA GLY A 277 1.85 -0.38 2.57
C GLY A 277 3.04 -0.30 3.51
N ALA A 278 4.21 -0.76 3.07
CA ALA A 278 5.45 -0.69 3.87
C ALA A 278 5.79 0.73 4.31
N TRP A 279 5.58 1.72 3.44
CA TRP A 279 5.81 3.13 3.76
C TRP A 279 4.79 3.66 4.78
N ASN A 280 3.51 3.36 4.60
CA ASN A 280 2.41 3.83 5.45
C ASN A 280 2.45 3.22 6.86
N GLN A 281 3.18 2.12 7.05
CA GLN A 281 3.47 1.54 8.36
C GLN A 281 4.42 2.40 9.22
N ILE A 282 5.30 3.18 8.58
CA ILE A 282 6.39 3.88 9.27
C ILE A 282 6.37 5.39 9.13
N SER A 283 5.77 5.92 8.07
CA SER A 283 5.77 7.34 7.77
C SER A 283 4.51 8.01 8.32
N PRO A 284 4.63 9.16 9.01
CA PRO A 284 3.47 9.96 9.38
C PRO A 284 2.77 10.58 8.16
N ASN A 285 3.50 10.75 7.05
CA ASN A 285 2.94 11.21 5.79
C ASN A 285 2.63 9.99 4.93
N LYS A 286 1.36 9.59 4.95
CA LYS A 286 0.87 8.49 4.11
C LYS A 286 0.96 8.84 2.63
N ILE A 287 1.13 7.82 1.80
CA ILE A 287 1.17 7.90 0.34
C ILE A 287 0.20 6.88 -0.23
N SER A 288 -0.52 7.29 -1.26
CA SER A 288 -1.49 6.45 -1.97
C SER A 288 -0.88 5.87 -3.24
N ALA A 289 -1.24 4.63 -3.55
CA ALA A 289 -1.00 4.01 -4.85
C ALA A 289 -2.27 3.98 -5.73
N GLY A 290 -3.31 4.73 -5.34
CA GLY A 290 -4.67 4.63 -5.88
C GLY A 290 -5.48 3.50 -5.23
N ILE A 291 -6.80 3.50 -5.49
CA ILE A 291 -7.73 2.52 -4.95
C ILE A 291 -7.33 1.12 -5.40
N ILE A 292 -7.10 0.95 -6.71
CA ILE A 292 -6.32 -0.18 -7.23
C ILE A 292 -4.88 0.29 -7.35
N CYS A 293 -3.99 -0.37 -6.60
CA CYS A 293 -2.60 0.04 -6.45
C CYS A 293 -1.84 -0.06 -7.79
N THR A 294 -1.29 1.04 -8.29
CA THR A 294 -0.46 1.06 -9.50
C THR A 294 0.84 1.83 -9.31
N PRO A 295 1.94 1.46 -9.98
CA PRO A 295 3.15 2.28 -9.99
C PRO A 295 2.92 3.71 -10.52
N TYR A 296 2.02 3.88 -11.50
CA TYR A 296 1.66 5.19 -12.03
C TYR A 296 1.12 6.14 -10.94
N ASN A 297 0.06 5.73 -10.25
CA ASN A 297 -0.55 6.53 -9.18
C ASN A 297 0.41 6.75 -8.01
N LEU A 298 1.18 5.71 -7.64
CA LEU A 298 2.17 5.85 -6.59
C LEU A 298 3.24 6.88 -6.95
N ALA A 299 3.72 6.89 -8.20
CA ALA A 299 4.67 7.89 -8.67
C ALA A 299 4.05 9.29 -8.63
N HIS A 300 2.80 9.44 -9.08
CA HIS A 300 2.08 10.71 -9.05
C HIS A 300 1.92 11.24 -7.62
N ASN A 301 1.56 10.37 -6.66
CA ASN A 301 1.40 10.77 -5.26
C ASN A 301 2.76 11.11 -4.61
N ILE A 302 3.80 10.33 -4.88
CA ILE A 302 5.18 10.66 -4.45
C ILE A 302 5.58 12.06 -4.94
N GLN A 303 5.24 12.42 -6.18
CA GLN A 303 5.56 13.74 -6.76
C GLN A 303 4.87 14.92 -6.05
N GLN A 304 3.81 14.67 -5.27
CA GLN A 304 3.17 15.69 -4.42
C GLN A 304 3.92 15.90 -3.09
N THR A 305 4.96 15.11 -2.81
CA THR A 305 5.83 15.26 -1.64
C THR A 305 7.12 16.01 -2.00
N ASN A 306 8.04 16.16 -1.03
CA ASN A 306 9.41 16.59 -1.32
C ASN A 306 10.22 15.46 -2.00
N TYR A 307 9.88 15.18 -3.26
CA TYR A 307 10.41 14.05 -4.02
C TYR A 307 11.77 14.34 -4.65
N THR A 308 12.46 13.26 -5.00
CA THR A 308 13.67 13.25 -5.82
C THR A 308 13.43 12.46 -7.08
N SER A 309 13.69 13.06 -8.24
CA SER A 309 13.74 12.34 -9.51
C SER A 309 15.02 11.54 -9.64
N ARG A 310 14.92 10.29 -10.11
CA ARG A 310 16.05 9.41 -10.43
C ARG A 310 17.06 9.24 -9.30
N ALA A 311 16.60 9.23 -8.05
CA ALA A 311 17.49 9.04 -6.90
C ALA A 311 18.34 7.77 -7.08
N ALA A 312 19.60 7.85 -6.67
CA ALA A 312 20.55 6.76 -6.84
C ALA A 312 20.15 5.55 -5.97
N VAL A 313 20.29 4.36 -6.54
CA VAL A 313 20.12 3.09 -5.83
C VAL A 313 21.39 2.30 -6.05
N LYS A 314 22.14 2.06 -4.96
CA LYS A 314 23.39 1.30 -4.96
C LYS A 314 23.11 -0.20 -4.89
N TYR A 315 23.91 -0.97 -5.62
CA TYR A 315 23.86 -2.43 -5.64
C TYR A 315 24.97 -3.01 -4.76
N HIS A 316 24.67 -3.39 -3.52
CA HIS A 316 25.68 -3.77 -2.52
C HIS A 316 25.81 -5.26 -2.21
N ASP A 317 24.81 -6.07 -2.57
CA ASP A 317 24.80 -7.52 -2.29
C ASP A 317 24.02 -8.25 -3.41
N ARG A 318 24.13 -9.57 -3.41
CA ARG A 318 23.45 -10.49 -4.32
C ARG A 318 21.94 -10.35 -4.25
N VAL A 319 21.28 -10.85 -5.28
CA VAL A 319 19.82 -10.97 -5.34
C VAL A 319 19.38 -12.21 -4.58
N TYR A 320 18.38 -12.04 -3.71
CA TYR A 320 17.72 -13.13 -3.00
C TYR A 320 16.21 -13.01 -3.19
N TYR A 321 15.49 -14.10 -2.97
CA TYR A 321 14.04 -14.10 -2.85
C TYR A 321 13.63 -14.76 -1.54
N SER A 322 12.50 -14.31 -0.99
CA SER A 322 11.98 -14.82 0.28
C SER A 322 11.48 -16.26 0.13
N GLN A 323 11.39 -16.97 1.26
CA GLN A 323 10.90 -18.34 1.34
C GLN A 323 9.91 -18.50 2.50
N LEU A 324 9.10 -17.47 2.76
CA LEU A 324 8.18 -17.35 3.90
C LEU A 324 8.82 -17.71 5.24
N ASN A 325 8.79 -19.00 5.61
CA ASN A 325 9.29 -19.54 6.88
C ASN A 325 10.81 -19.86 6.89
N ALA A 326 11.47 -19.90 5.74
CA ALA A 326 12.90 -20.19 5.64
C ALA A 326 13.76 -18.92 5.42
N ASN A 327 15.08 -19.10 5.39
CA ASN A 327 16.01 -18.02 5.03
C ASN A 327 15.88 -17.68 3.53
N PRO A 328 16.05 -16.42 3.13
CA PRO A 328 15.98 -16.04 1.72
C PRO A 328 16.97 -16.84 0.86
N ALA A 329 16.47 -17.40 -0.23
CA ALA A 329 17.26 -18.16 -1.19
C ALA A 329 18.02 -17.22 -2.11
N LEU A 330 19.26 -17.58 -2.43
CA LEU A 330 20.05 -16.87 -3.42
C LEU A 330 19.49 -17.15 -4.82
N SER A 331 19.28 -16.10 -5.61
CA SER A 331 18.86 -16.25 -7.00
C SER A 331 19.96 -16.92 -7.82
N ALA A 332 19.59 -17.91 -8.63
CA ALA A 332 20.46 -18.56 -9.60
C ALA A 332 20.42 -17.86 -10.97
N VAL A 333 19.36 -17.08 -11.25
CA VAL A 333 19.19 -16.35 -12.51
C VAL A 333 19.83 -14.96 -12.46
N TYR A 334 19.61 -14.22 -11.38
CA TYR A 334 20.05 -12.82 -11.25
C TYR A 334 21.39 -12.74 -10.50
N VAL A 335 22.43 -13.29 -11.13
CA VAL A 335 23.78 -13.38 -10.58
C VAL A 335 24.68 -12.26 -11.12
N SER A 336 25.03 -11.30 -10.26
CA SER A 336 26.08 -10.31 -10.55
C SER A 336 27.01 -10.16 -9.37
N THR A 337 28.32 -10.06 -9.64
CA THR A 337 29.35 -9.80 -8.63
C THR A 337 29.86 -8.37 -8.65
N ASN A 338 29.29 -7.50 -9.49
CA ASN A 338 29.72 -6.11 -9.66
C ASN A 338 29.05 -5.18 -8.65
N TYR A 339 29.30 -5.43 -7.36
CA TYR A 339 28.75 -4.60 -6.29
C TYR A 339 29.44 -3.22 -6.23
N ASP A 340 28.66 -2.21 -5.89
CA ASP A 340 29.15 -0.91 -5.50
C ASP A 340 29.86 -1.05 -4.14
N ARG A 341 31.17 -0.75 -4.12
CA ARG A 341 32.01 -0.91 -2.92
C ARG A 341 31.65 0.09 -1.82
#